data_AF-A0A8J6UBF3-F1
#
_entry.id   AF-A0A8J6UBF3-F1
#
_cell.length_a   1.000
_cell.length_b   1.000
_cell.length_c   1.000
_cell.angle_alpha   90.00
_cell.angle_beta   90.00
_cell.angle_gamma   90.00
#
_symmetry.space_group_name_H-M   'P 1'
#
loop_
_entity.id
_entity.type
_entity.pdbx_description
1 polymer ?
#
loop_
_entity_poly.entity_id
_entity_poly.type
_entity_poly.pdbx_seq_one_letter_code
_entity_poly.pdbx_strand_id
1 'polypeptide(L)'
;MTGTANVSLASTDGIQVSVYTITVKDMPAEFVEDGIIRILAIGNSFSSDGVESYLYELAKEEGIPIVIGNLIIGASSLDMHWQNASGNIPAYEYWKRDQNGSISRTPETSIEAGLADEQWDYISFQQVSRNSGQYETYVTPLPLLLNYVKSKATHPYVKYIQHQTWAYAQNTTHEGFANYNNDQITMYNAIVDATGRAKNLVGLDILIPVGTAIQNGRTSVIGDKYTRDGYHLDVNIGRYTAACTWFEAISGKSVIGNTYKPFTLSEYHAEIAQNAAHNATLKPSEITEMVDYKGDGPDALTDEVFISFGSETVTSGWNGFMGSSSYTKGKFILNLKDKNDVFTGASIEIVEGFNSRNDTGEKGTITDFNMSDDLSSYSYFGNSKLDFSEKLIEKSVLKLSGLDNSKTYDLCFFGSKSSAVLGENGETKYTSKGKNEIAVLLDAANNKSNTVCANGIQPDDNGDILITINAGENNNNVYGFYCINAMRITLSN
;
A
#
# COMPACT_ATOMS: atom_id res chain seq x y z
N MET A 1 41.24 23.83 -1.84
CA MET A 1 41.26 24.60 -0.58
C MET A 1 39.88 24.55 0.03
N THR A 2 39.76 24.08 1.28
CA THR A 2 38.50 24.19 2.02
C THR A 2 38.42 25.61 2.59
N GLY A 3 37.46 26.39 2.12
CA GLY A 3 37.15 27.71 2.68
C GLY A 3 36.16 27.56 3.84
N THR A 4 36.34 28.31 4.91
CA THR A 4 35.29 28.43 5.95
C THR A 4 34.89 29.90 6.07
N ALA A 5 33.59 30.15 6.16
CA ALA A 5 33.01 31.46 6.41
C ALA A 5 32.02 31.36 7.56
N ASN A 6 32.16 32.24 8.55
CA ASN A 6 31.20 32.34 9.64
C ASN A 6 30.15 33.39 9.28
N VAL A 7 28.89 32.97 9.21
CA VAL A 7 27.73 33.85 9.05
C VAL A 7 27.10 34.02 10.42
N SER A 8 27.03 35.26 10.89
CA SER A 8 26.33 35.61 12.13
C SER A 8 25.05 36.36 11.77
N LEU A 9 23.91 35.83 12.19
CA LEU A 9 22.62 36.52 12.09
C LEU A 9 22.26 37.05 13.47
N ALA A 10 21.89 38.33 13.56
CA ALA A 10 21.47 38.97 14.79
C ALA A 10 20.11 39.67 14.60
N SER A 11 19.24 39.58 15.60
CA SER A 11 18.02 40.40 15.67
C SER A 11 18.37 41.89 15.85
N THR A 12 17.45 42.79 15.51
CA THR A 12 17.67 44.25 15.59
C THR A 12 17.92 44.76 17.02
N ASP A 13 17.53 44.00 18.04
CA ASP A 13 17.82 44.25 19.45
C ASP A 13 19.10 43.55 19.94
N GLY A 14 19.77 42.76 19.09
CA GLY A 14 21.04 42.09 19.39
C GLY A 14 20.94 40.91 20.37
N ILE A 15 19.74 40.48 20.74
CA ILE A 15 19.52 39.50 21.82
C ILE A 15 19.64 38.05 21.32
N GLN A 16 19.27 37.77 20.06
CA GLN A 16 19.52 36.46 19.45
C GLN A 16 20.64 36.57 18.42
N VAL A 17 21.72 35.81 18.64
CA VAL A 17 22.80 35.64 17.67
C VAL A 17 22.94 34.16 17.34
N SER A 18 22.77 33.79 16.07
CA SER A 18 23.10 32.46 15.55
C SER A 18 24.34 32.55 14.67
N VAL A 19 25.36 31.77 14.97
CA VAL A 19 26.59 31.68 14.17
C VAL A 19 26.60 30.35 13.42
N TYR A 20 26.65 30.43 12.09
CA TYR A 20 26.77 29.28 11.20
C TYR A 20 28.15 29.29 10.56
N THR A 21 28.87 28.16 10.62
CA THR A 21 30.09 27.97 9.85
C THR A 21 29.73 27.31 8.52
N ILE A 22 29.80 28.08 7.44
CA ILE A 22 29.73 27.56 6.07
C ILE A 22 31.10 27.01 5.72
N THR A 23 31.18 25.71 5.45
CA THR A 23 32.40 25.07 4.94
C THR A 23 32.23 24.84 3.45
N VAL A 24 32.96 25.59 2.63
CA VAL A 24 33.06 25.36 1.19
C VAL A 24 34.20 24.39 0.96
N LYS A 25 33.86 23.15 0.60
CA LYS A 25 34.85 22.18 0.13
C LYS A 25 35.02 22.39 -1.37
N ASP A 26 36.24 22.69 -1.83
CA ASP A 26 36.53 22.64 -3.27
C ASP A 26 36.14 21.26 -3.80
N MET A 27 35.34 21.23 -4.87
CA MET A 27 35.17 20.02 -5.67
C MET A 27 36.53 19.65 -6.25
N PRO A 28 36.97 18.37 -6.21
CA PRO A 28 38.11 17.96 -7.00
C PRO A 28 37.86 18.41 -8.43
N ALA A 29 38.87 18.99 -9.08
CA ALA A 29 38.76 19.73 -10.35
C ALA A 29 38.20 18.90 -11.54
N GLU A 30 37.86 17.62 -11.31
CA GLU A 30 37.34 16.67 -12.28
C GLU A 30 35.89 16.25 -12.04
N PHE A 31 35.24 16.67 -10.94
CA PHE A 31 33.83 16.33 -10.68
C PHE A 31 32.88 17.39 -11.26
N VAL A 32 32.11 17.01 -12.28
CA VAL A 32 31.07 17.83 -12.90
C VAL A 32 29.72 17.21 -12.56
N GLU A 33 28.88 17.96 -11.85
CA GLU A 33 27.53 17.55 -11.50
C GLU A 33 26.67 17.55 -12.78
N ASP A 34 26.18 16.38 -13.19
CA ASP A 34 25.42 16.20 -14.44
C ASP A 34 23.90 16.38 -14.28
N GLY A 35 23.47 16.71 -13.05
CA GLY A 35 22.06 16.96 -12.70
C GLY A 35 21.21 15.70 -12.56
N ILE A 36 21.81 14.50 -12.63
CA ILE A 36 21.10 13.23 -12.44
C ILE A 36 21.20 12.81 -10.97
N ILE A 37 20.06 12.56 -10.33
CA ILE A 37 20.01 12.02 -8.98
C ILE A 37 20.19 10.50 -9.02
N ARG A 38 21.19 9.97 -8.31
CA ARG A 38 21.45 8.52 -8.23
C ARG A 38 21.26 8.01 -6.81
N ILE A 39 20.35 7.06 -6.63
CA ILE A 39 20.01 6.48 -5.33
C ILE A 39 20.31 4.99 -5.33
N LEU A 40 21.10 4.52 -4.36
CA LEU A 40 21.25 3.09 -4.05
C LEU A 40 20.60 2.77 -2.70
N ALA A 41 19.63 1.85 -2.69
CA ALA A 41 19.13 1.25 -1.47
C ALA A 41 19.84 -0.08 -1.17
N ILE A 42 20.38 -0.22 0.04
CA ILE A 42 20.86 -1.49 0.58
C ILE A 42 19.80 -1.99 1.56
N GLY A 43 19.00 -2.97 1.14
CA GLY A 43 17.83 -3.35 1.93
C GLY A 43 17.22 -4.70 1.56
N ASN A 44 15.90 -4.70 1.52
CA ASN A 44 15.06 -5.90 1.46
C ASN A 44 13.70 -5.54 0.83
N SER A 45 12.68 -6.36 1.02
CA SER A 45 11.33 -6.08 0.49
C SER A 45 10.74 -4.72 0.90
N PHE A 46 11.19 -4.13 2.01
CA PHE A 46 10.76 -2.79 2.44
C PHE A 46 11.46 -1.67 1.66
N SER A 47 12.72 -1.85 1.20
CA SER A 47 13.29 -0.89 0.25
C SER A 47 12.59 -1.01 -1.10
N SER A 48 12.24 -2.24 -1.51
CA SER A 48 11.45 -2.46 -2.73
C SER A 48 10.12 -1.71 -2.70
N ASP A 49 9.39 -1.78 -1.59
CA ASP A 49 8.14 -1.03 -1.40
C ASP A 49 8.35 0.51 -1.40
N GLY A 50 9.54 1.00 -1.05
CA GLY A 50 9.85 2.43 -0.98
C GLY A 50 10.32 3.05 -2.30
N VAL A 51 11.16 2.35 -3.08
CA VAL A 51 11.87 2.95 -4.23
C VAL A 51 11.63 2.29 -5.58
N GLU A 52 11.12 1.05 -5.65
CA GLU A 52 10.93 0.36 -6.95
C GLU A 52 9.67 0.83 -7.70
N SER A 53 8.74 1.48 -7.00
CA SER A 53 7.47 1.94 -7.55
C SER A 53 7.32 3.44 -7.36
N TYR A 54 6.80 4.13 -8.38
CA TYR A 54 6.34 5.53 -8.35
C TYR A 54 7.40 6.63 -8.16
N LEU A 55 8.53 6.37 -7.50
CA LEU A 55 9.57 7.38 -7.25
C LEU A 55 10.15 7.96 -8.55
N TYR A 56 10.41 7.11 -9.53
CA TYR A 56 10.90 7.54 -10.85
C TYR A 56 9.87 8.43 -11.56
N GLU A 57 8.59 8.05 -11.53
CA GLU A 57 7.53 8.82 -12.18
C GLU A 57 7.31 10.18 -11.50
N LEU A 58 7.32 10.25 -10.17
CA LEU A 58 7.26 11.50 -9.41
C LEU A 58 8.40 12.45 -9.80
N ALA A 59 9.63 11.94 -9.89
CA ALA A 59 10.79 12.71 -10.31
C ALA A 59 10.69 13.15 -11.78
N LYS A 60 10.26 12.25 -12.66
CA LYS A 60 10.09 12.53 -14.10
C LYS A 60 9.07 13.63 -14.37
N GLU A 61 7.95 13.63 -13.66
CA GLU A 61 6.91 14.66 -13.78
C GLU A 61 7.47 16.06 -13.46
N GLU A 62 8.42 16.11 -12.54
CA GLU A 62 9.10 17.32 -12.10
C GLU A 62 10.36 17.67 -12.91
N GLY A 63 10.58 16.93 -14.01
CA GLY A 63 11.75 17.11 -14.88
C GLY A 63 13.08 16.77 -14.23
N ILE A 64 13.09 15.91 -13.20
CA ILE A 64 14.28 15.50 -12.46
C ILE A 64 14.76 14.14 -13.00
N PRO A 65 15.91 14.08 -13.70
CA PRO A 65 16.51 12.81 -14.10
C PRO A 65 16.94 12.03 -12.87
N ILE A 66 16.57 10.75 -12.80
CA ILE A 66 16.86 9.89 -11.65
C ILE A 66 17.26 8.48 -12.09
N VAL A 67 18.24 7.89 -11.39
CA VAL A 67 18.63 6.49 -11.47
C VAL A 67 18.44 5.87 -10.09
N ILE A 68 17.77 4.72 -10.03
CA ILE A 68 17.44 4.05 -8.77
C ILE A 68 17.99 2.63 -8.81
N GLY A 69 18.88 2.30 -7.90
CA GLY A 69 19.36 0.96 -7.62
C GLY A 69 18.81 0.45 -6.27
N ASN A 70 18.49 -0.84 -6.20
CA ASN A 70 18.08 -1.51 -4.97
C ASN A 70 18.73 -2.89 -4.88
N LEU A 71 19.60 -3.08 -3.88
CA LEU A 71 20.21 -4.35 -3.53
C LEU A 71 19.31 -5.07 -2.53
N ILE A 72 18.69 -6.17 -2.97
CA ILE A 72 17.60 -6.82 -2.26
C ILE A 72 18.01 -8.21 -1.79
N ILE A 73 17.86 -8.44 -0.49
CA ILE A 73 17.77 -9.79 0.10
C ILE A 73 16.52 -9.84 0.96
N GLY A 74 15.64 -10.82 0.72
CA GLY A 74 14.42 -10.99 1.50
C GLY A 74 14.71 -11.10 3.01
N ALA A 75 13.99 -10.33 3.82
CA ALA A 75 14.13 -10.29 5.28
C ALA A 75 15.57 -10.03 5.81
N SER A 76 16.43 -9.38 5.02
CA SER A 76 17.81 -9.06 5.44
C SER A 76 17.85 -8.01 6.55
N SER A 77 18.66 -8.28 7.58
CA SER A 77 18.98 -7.37 8.68
C SER A 77 20.30 -6.62 8.42
N LEU A 78 20.58 -5.59 9.21
CA LEU A 78 21.88 -4.90 9.14
C LEU A 78 23.06 -5.86 9.40
N ASP A 79 22.91 -6.82 10.31
CA ASP A 79 23.93 -7.85 10.56
C ASP A 79 24.21 -8.70 9.32
N MET A 80 23.16 -9.11 8.61
CA MET A 80 23.29 -9.87 7.36
C MET A 80 23.98 -9.04 6.28
N HIS A 81 23.62 -7.76 6.15
CA HIS A 81 24.27 -6.85 5.21
C HIS A 81 25.77 -6.70 5.53
N TRP A 82 26.13 -6.56 6.80
CA TRP A 82 27.53 -6.51 7.23
C TRP A 82 28.28 -7.81 6.95
N GLN A 83 27.69 -8.97 7.23
CA GLN A 83 28.29 -10.29 6.92
C GLN A 83 28.56 -10.42 5.42
N ASN A 84 27.59 -10.05 4.58
CA ASN A 84 27.75 -10.09 3.13
C ASN A 84 28.79 -9.08 2.62
N ALA A 85 28.84 -7.87 3.19
CA ALA A 85 29.83 -6.86 2.83
C ALA A 85 31.26 -7.30 3.20
N SER A 86 31.47 -7.74 4.44
CA SER A 86 32.79 -8.15 4.95
C SER A 86 33.34 -9.39 4.25
N GLY A 87 32.46 -10.29 3.78
CA GLY A 87 32.82 -11.45 2.96
C GLY A 87 32.79 -11.22 1.44
N ASN A 88 32.41 -10.01 0.97
CA ASN A 88 32.09 -9.71 -0.43
C ASN A 88 31.20 -10.79 -1.09
N ILE A 89 30.14 -11.20 -0.38
CA ILE A 89 29.25 -12.28 -0.80
C ILE A 89 28.27 -11.77 -1.86
N PRO A 90 28.21 -12.38 -3.06
CA PRO A 90 27.26 -12.03 -4.12
C PRO A 90 25.85 -12.59 -3.84
N ALA A 91 25.18 -12.06 -2.82
CA ALA A 91 23.92 -12.60 -2.31
C ALA A 91 22.66 -11.83 -2.76
N TYR A 92 22.81 -10.70 -3.45
CA TYR A 92 21.71 -9.78 -3.72
C TYR A 92 21.12 -10.01 -5.11
N GLU A 93 19.80 -9.87 -5.21
CA GLU A 93 19.19 -9.43 -6.47
C GLU A 93 19.36 -7.91 -6.56
N TYR A 94 19.99 -7.44 -7.63
CA TYR A 94 20.14 -6.03 -7.90
C TYR A 94 19.09 -5.57 -8.90
N TRP A 95 18.08 -4.84 -8.41
CA TRP A 95 17.10 -4.16 -9.24
C TRP A 95 17.61 -2.76 -9.58
N LYS A 96 17.56 -2.37 -10.84
CA LYS A 96 17.94 -1.03 -11.28
C LYS A 96 16.90 -0.47 -12.24
N ARG A 97 16.59 0.82 -12.08
CA ARG A 97 15.90 1.64 -13.08
C ARG A 97 16.82 2.77 -13.54
N ASP A 98 17.10 2.79 -14.84
CA ASP A 98 17.94 3.82 -15.44
C ASP A 98 17.18 5.13 -15.68
N GLN A 99 17.90 6.18 -16.11
CA GLN A 99 17.33 7.50 -16.38
C GLN A 99 16.25 7.50 -17.48
N ASN A 100 16.28 6.52 -18.39
CA ASN A 100 15.30 6.36 -19.45
C ASN A 100 14.07 5.56 -18.98
N GLY A 101 14.09 5.08 -17.74
CA GLY A 101 13.02 4.33 -17.11
C GLY A 101 13.08 2.82 -17.37
N SER A 102 14.16 2.33 -18.01
CA SER A 102 14.37 0.90 -18.27
C SER A 102 14.72 0.17 -16.97
N ILE A 103 14.10 -0.99 -16.76
CA ILE A 103 14.27 -1.80 -15.54
C ILE A 103 15.10 -3.05 -15.84
N SER A 104 16.09 -3.33 -15.00
CA SER A 104 16.86 -4.58 -15.00
C SER A 104 16.89 -5.24 -13.62
N ARG A 105 17.09 -6.57 -13.62
CA ARG A 105 17.33 -7.37 -12.41
C ARG A 105 18.56 -8.24 -12.64
N THR A 106 19.57 -8.11 -11.79
CA THR A 106 20.82 -8.86 -11.88
C THR A 106 20.99 -9.70 -10.61
N PRO A 107 20.85 -11.04 -10.68
CA PRO A 107 21.07 -11.91 -9.52
C PRO A 107 22.56 -11.98 -9.17
N GLU A 108 22.87 -12.57 -8.02
CA GLU A 108 24.25 -12.84 -7.58
C GLU A 108 25.15 -11.59 -7.58
N THR A 109 24.60 -10.45 -7.16
CA THR A 109 25.34 -9.19 -7.05
C THR A 109 25.86 -9.02 -5.61
N SER A 110 27.08 -8.53 -5.44
CA SER A 110 27.62 -8.14 -4.12
C SER A 110 27.39 -6.65 -3.85
N ILE A 111 27.47 -6.22 -2.58
CA ILE A 111 27.41 -4.78 -2.25
C ILE A 111 28.51 -4.01 -2.99
N GLU A 112 29.73 -4.56 -3.08
CA GLU A 112 30.83 -3.91 -3.81
C GLU A 112 30.50 -3.66 -5.27
N ALA A 113 29.93 -4.65 -5.97
CA ALA A 113 29.54 -4.52 -7.36
C ALA A 113 28.43 -3.46 -7.54
N GLY A 114 27.43 -3.44 -6.66
CA GLY A 114 26.38 -2.42 -6.69
C GLY A 114 26.91 -1.00 -6.41
N LEU A 115 27.90 -0.86 -5.52
CA LEU A 115 28.54 0.43 -5.23
C LEU A 115 29.40 0.94 -6.40
N ALA A 116 29.95 0.04 -7.21
CA ALA A 116 30.78 0.39 -8.37
C ALA A 116 29.96 0.72 -9.63
N ASP A 117 28.67 0.37 -9.65
CA ASP A 117 27.78 0.50 -10.82
C ASP A 117 27.50 1.96 -11.21
N GLU A 118 27.38 2.87 -10.24
CA GLU A 118 27.13 4.29 -10.46
C GLU A 118 27.92 5.15 -9.47
N GLN A 119 28.08 6.44 -9.81
CA GLN A 119 28.54 7.46 -8.86
C GLN A 119 27.37 7.90 -7.98
N TRP A 120 26.95 7.03 -7.06
CA TRP A 120 25.76 7.25 -6.23
C TRP A 120 25.83 8.55 -5.41
N ASP A 121 24.84 9.43 -5.60
CA ASP A 121 24.67 10.64 -4.78
C ASP A 121 24.12 10.29 -3.40
N TYR A 122 23.27 9.26 -3.34
CA TYR A 122 22.55 8.85 -2.16
C TYR A 122 22.66 7.34 -1.94
N ILE A 123 23.05 6.92 -0.73
CA ILE A 123 23.08 5.51 -0.35
C ILE A 123 22.31 5.33 0.96
N SER A 124 21.30 4.46 0.96
CA SER A 124 20.43 4.25 2.12
C SER A 124 20.64 2.91 2.82
N PHE A 125 20.37 2.95 4.13
CA PHE A 125 20.39 1.80 5.02
C PHE A 125 19.07 1.69 5.77
N GLN A 126 18.68 0.46 6.06
CA GLN A 126 17.52 0.14 6.90
C GLN A 126 17.76 -1.15 7.68
N GLN A 127 17.00 -1.32 8.75
CA GLN A 127 16.94 -2.58 9.49
C GLN A 127 15.81 -3.48 8.98
N VAL A 128 15.88 -4.79 9.27
CA VAL A 128 14.75 -5.70 9.08
C VAL A 128 13.59 -5.30 9.97
N SER A 129 12.36 -5.37 9.46
CA SER A 129 11.18 -4.76 10.10
C SER A 129 10.86 -5.27 11.51
N ARG A 130 11.09 -6.55 11.82
CA ARG A 130 10.91 -7.06 13.20
C ARG A 130 11.87 -6.44 14.21
N ASN A 131 13.02 -5.94 13.77
CA ASN A 131 14.06 -5.33 14.61
C ASN A 131 14.13 -3.80 14.41
N SER A 132 13.28 -3.19 13.58
CA SER A 132 13.44 -1.78 13.20
C SER A 132 13.27 -0.81 14.36
N GLY A 133 12.52 -1.18 15.41
CA GLY A 133 12.42 -0.42 16.65
C GLY A 133 13.38 -0.87 17.76
N GLN A 134 14.34 -1.75 17.49
CA GLN A 134 15.29 -2.27 18.48
C GLN A 134 16.67 -1.65 18.26
N TYR A 135 16.93 -0.50 18.89
CA TYR A 135 18.17 0.27 18.69
C TYR A 135 19.45 -0.58 18.83
N GLU A 136 19.51 -1.52 19.77
CA GLU A 136 20.71 -2.34 20.01
C GLU A 136 21.12 -3.17 18.78
N THR A 137 20.20 -3.50 17.87
CA THR A 137 20.52 -4.24 16.63
C THR A 137 21.13 -3.34 15.54
N TYR A 138 21.29 -2.05 15.81
CA TYR A 138 21.99 -1.10 14.93
C TYR A 138 23.43 -0.87 15.38
N VAL A 139 23.70 -0.95 16.69
CA VAL A 139 24.93 -0.45 17.34
C VAL A 139 26.21 -1.03 16.75
N THR A 140 26.22 -2.34 16.47
CA THR A 140 27.40 -3.02 15.92
C THR A 140 27.44 -3.03 14.38
N PRO A 141 26.38 -3.47 13.66
CA PRO A 141 26.50 -3.66 12.22
C PRO A 141 26.49 -2.35 11.44
N LEU A 142 25.75 -1.32 11.87
CA LEU A 142 25.59 -0.09 11.10
C LEU A 142 26.91 0.68 10.92
N PRO A 143 27.74 0.94 11.96
CA PRO A 143 29.02 1.60 11.78
C PRO A 143 29.98 0.82 10.87
N LEU A 144 30.02 -0.51 11.00
CA LEU A 144 30.89 -1.38 10.21
C LEU A 144 30.49 -1.36 8.73
N LEU A 145 29.19 -1.52 8.46
CA LEU A 145 28.63 -1.47 7.11
C LEU A 145 28.85 -0.10 6.47
N LEU A 146 28.57 1.01 7.19
CA LEU A 146 28.79 2.35 6.67
C LEU A 146 30.26 2.61 6.33
N ASN A 147 31.19 2.18 7.18
CA ASN A 147 32.62 2.33 6.91
C ASN A 147 33.06 1.54 5.66
N TYR A 148 32.54 0.33 5.49
CA TYR A 148 32.78 -0.45 4.29
C TYR A 148 32.24 0.28 3.04
N VAL A 149 30.98 0.74 3.08
CA VAL A 149 30.38 1.50 1.97
C VAL A 149 31.18 2.76 1.66
N LYS A 150 31.57 3.56 2.67
CA LYS A 150 32.41 4.76 2.49
C LYS A 150 33.76 4.45 1.83
N SER A 151 34.34 3.28 2.10
CA SER A 151 35.61 2.87 1.49
C SER A 151 35.50 2.43 0.03
N LYS A 152 34.28 2.16 -0.46
CA LYS A 152 34.00 1.61 -1.79
C LYS A 152 33.20 2.57 -2.68
N ALA A 153 32.46 3.51 -2.10
CA ALA A 153 31.71 4.51 -2.84
C ALA A 153 32.66 5.34 -3.70
N THR A 154 32.31 5.48 -4.98
CA THR A 154 33.15 6.15 -5.99
C THR A 154 32.93 7.66 -6.00
N HIS A 155 31.75 8.11 -5.57
CA HIS A 155 31.39 9.51 -5.50
C HIS A 155 31.84 10.16 -4.18
N PRO A 156 32.66 11.23 -4.18
CA PRO A 156 33.27 11.78 -2.97
C PRO A 156 32.29 12.54 -2.05
N TYR A 157 31.10 12.86 -2.53
CA TYR A 157 30.07 13.61 -1.77
C TYR A 157 28.78 12.82 -1.55
N VAL A 158 28.86 11.49 -1.48
CA VAL A 158 27.69 10.65 -1.17
C VAL A 158 27.05 11.13 0.13
N LYS A 159 25.74 11.33 0.09
CA LYS A 159 24.90 11.50 1.28
C LYS A 159 24.34 10.15 1.70
N TYR A 160 24.49 9.84 2.97
CA TYR A 160 24.03 8.58 3.54
C TYR A 160 22.68 8.75 4.23
N ILE A 161 21.76 7.82 3.97
CA ILE A 161 20.37 7.91 4.38
C ILE A 161 20.05 6.84 5.42
N GLN A 162 19.39 7.24 6.50
CA GLN A 162 18.58 6.34 7.31
C GLN A 162 17.18 6.27 6.70
N HIS A 163 16.79 5.12 6.16
CA HIS A 163 15.41 4.88 5.75
C HIS A 163 14.62 4.43 6.97
N GLN A 164 13.73 5.29 7.47
CA GLN A 164 12.81 4.98 8.57
C GLN A 164 11.61 4.23 8.02
N THR A 165 11.55 2.92 8.29
CA THR A 165 10.45 2.06 7.87
C THR A 165 9.21 2.23 8.77
N TRP A 166 8.13 1.51 8.48
CA TRP A 166 6.81 1.67 9.12
C TRP A 166 6.48 0.57 10.13
N ALA A 167 5.56 0.89 11.04
CA ALA A 167 4.93 -0.08 11.92
C ALA A 167 3.95 -0.98 11.15
N TYR A 168 3.78 -2.21 11.62
CA TYR A 168 2.82 -3.16 11.07
C TYR A 168 1.36 -2.71 11.27
N ALA A 169 0.43 -3.32 10.52
CA ALA A 169 -1.01 -3.13 10.74
C ALA A 169 -1.43 -3.69 12.10
N GLN A 170 -2.42 -3.07 12.74
CA GLN A 170 -2.94 -3.42 14.06
C GLN A 170 -3.41 -4.88 14.14
N ASN A 171 -3.96 -5.40 13.04
CA ASN A 171 -4.51 -6.76 12.97
C ASN A 171 -3.52 -7.82 12.46
N THR A 172 -2.23 -7.49 12.29
CA THR A 172 -1.25 -8.45 11.78
C THR A 172 -1.03 -9.59 12.78
N THR A 173 -0.78 -10.79 12.25
CA THR A 173 -0.35 -11.96 13.04
C THR A 173 1.15 -12.23 12.87
N HIS A 174 1.90 -11.31 12.28
CA HIS A 174 3.34 -11.47 12.07
C HIS A 174 4.07 -11.60 13.41
N GLU A 175 4.83 -12.68 13.61
CA GLU A 175 5.49 -13.01 14.90
C GLU A 175 6.39 -11.90 15.43
N GLY A 176 7.05 -11.16 14.53
CA GLY A 176 7.90 -10.01 14.89
C GLY A 176 7.14 -8.86 15.56
N PHE A 177 5.80 -8.82 15.48
CA PHE A 177 5.01 -7.80 16.15
C PHE A 177 4.99 -7.97 17.67
N ALA A 178 5.24 -9.19 18.16
CA ALA A 178 5.34 -9.50 19.58
C ALA A 178 6.50 -8.74 20.26
N ASN A 179 7.54 -8.35 19.51
CA ASN A 179 8.62 -7.48 19.99
C ASN A 179 8.10 -6.11 20.47
N TYR A 180 6.90 -5.73 20.05
CA TYR A 180 6.26 -4.44 20.30
C TYR A 180 4.90 -4.62 20.97
N ASN A 181 4.71 -5.72 21.74
CA ASN A 181 3.46 -6.07 22.42
C ASN A 181 2.25 -6.23 21.50
N ASN A 182 2.47 -6.50 20.21
CA ASN A 182 1.44 -6.51 19.17
C ASN A 182 0.65 -5.18 19.09
N ASP A 183 1.32 -4.06 19.34
CA ASP A 183 0.73 -2.72 19.32
C ASP A 183 1.42 -1.82 18.29
N GLN A 184 0.61 -1.23 17.40
CA GLN A 184 1.10 -0.46 16.25
C GLN A 184 1.82 0.82 16.70
N ILE A 185 1.26 1.53 17.68
CA ILE A 185 1.82 2.79 18.16
C ILE A 185 3.12 2.54 18.95
N THR A 186 3.18 1.46 19.73
CA THR A 186 4.41 0.99 20.39
C THR A 186 5.49 0.70 19.36
N MET A 187 5.18 -0.03 18.29
CA MET A 187 6.13 -0.30 17.21
C MET A 187 6.58 0.98 16.49
N TYR A 188 5.64 1.88 16.15
CA TYR A 188 5.94 3.15 15.49
C TYR A 188 6.91 3.99 16.33
N ASN A 189 6.59 4.21 17.61
CA ASN A 189 7.43 5.01 18.52
C ASN A 189 8.83 4.39 18.69
N ALA A 190 8.90 3.06 18.79
CA ALA A 190 10.18 2.35 18.88
C ALA A 190 11.02 2.52 17.60
N ILE A 191 10.41 2.49 16.41
CA ILE A 191 11.10 2.73 15.14
C ILE A 191 11.62 4.16 15.06
N VAL A 192 10.81 5.15 15.43
CA VAL A 192 11.22 6.56 15.44
C VAL A 192 12.43 6.77 16.37
N ASP A 193 12.40 6.24 17.59
CA ASP A 193 13.54 6.32 18.52
C ASP A 193 14.79 5.64 17.95
N ALA A 194 14.67 4.38 17.53
CA ALA A 194 15.79 3.59 17.08
C ALA A 194 16.46 4.19 15.82
N THR A 195 15.66 4.64 14.85
CA THR A 195 16.18 5.24 13.61
C THR A 195 16.78 6.63 13.85
N GLY A 196 16.18 7.44 14.73
CA GLY A 196 16.75 8.73 15.15
C GLY A 196 18.11 8.56 15.84
N ARG A 197 18.21 7.61 16.77
CA ARG A 197 19.48 7.28 17.44
C ARG A 197 20.50 6.67 16.46
N ALA A 198 20.07 5.79 15.54
CA ALA A 198 20.95 5.17 14.54
C ALA A 198 21.54 6.20 13.57
N LYS A 199 20.73 7.19 13.13
CA LYS A 199 21.22 8.34 12.33
C LYS A 199 22.36 9.06 13.06
N ASN A 200 22.18 9.33 14.35
CA ASN A 200 23.17 10.04 15.17
C ASN A 200 24.40 9.19 15.49
N LEU A 201 24.24 7.87 15.66
CA LEU A 201 25.32 6.93 15.98
C LEU A 201 26.47 7.01 14.97
N VAL A 202 26.15 7.13 13.68
CA VAL A 202 27.14 7.11 12.59
C VAL A 202 27.16 8.38 11.75
N GLY A 203 26.38 9.39 12.14
CA GLY A 203 26.29 10.68 11.45
C GLY A 203 25.76 10.56 10.02
N LEU A 204 24.66 9.83 9.81
CA LEU A 204 23.98 9.79 8.51
C LEU A 204 23.43 11.18 8.18
N ASP A 205 23.47 11.58 6.92
CA ASP A 205 23.11 12.93 6.48
C ASP A 205 21.59 13.14 6.56
N ILE A 206 20.81 12.17 6.08
CA ILE A 206 19.36 12.29 5.86
C ILE A 206 18.60 11.20 6.61
N LEU A 207 17.42 11.53 7.13
CA LEU A 207 16.40 10.57 7.58
C LEU A 207 15.23 10.67 6.60
N ILE A 208 14.86 9.58 5.95
CA ILE A 208 13.64 9.55 5.12
C ILE A 208 12.51 8.92 5.95
N PRO A 209 11.50 9.70 6.37
CA PRO A 209 10.55 9.32 7.42
C PRO A 209 9.32 8.57 6.88
N VAL A 210 9.51 7.50 6.08
CA VAL A 210 8.38 6.74 5.51
C VAL A 210 7.48 6.18 6.62
N GLY A 211 8.06 5.71 7.72
CA GLY A 211 7.30 5.24 8.87
C GLY A 211 6.29 6.26 9.40
N THR A 212 6.72 7.51 9.51
CA THR A 212 5.87 8.62 9.92
C THR A 212 4.86 8.98 8.83
N ALA A 213 5.23 8.96 7.55
CA ALA A 213 4.29 9.22 6.46
C ALA A 213 3.13 8.21 6.43
N ILE A 214 3.43 6.92 6.61
CA ILE A 214 2.43 5.86 6.72
C ILE A 214 1.57 6.07 7.96
N GLN A 215 2.17 6.43 9.11
CA GLN A 215 1.40 6.65 10.33
C GLN A 215 0.51 7.90 10.27
N ASN A 216 0.95 8.98 9.59
CA ASN A 216 0.10 10.13 9.26
C ASN A 216 -1.09 9.69 8.40
N GLY A 217 -0.81 8.97 7.31
CA GLY A 217 -1.83 8.47 6.40
C GLY A 217 -2.92 7.62 7.09
N ARG A 218 -2.53 6.78 8.06
CA ARG A 218 -3.45 5.97 8.87
C ARG A 218 -4.45 6.78 9.71
N THR A 219 -4.19 8.07 9.94
CA THR A 219 -5.11 8.96 10.66
C THR A 219 -6.17 9.60 9.76
N SER A 220 -6.09 9.40 8.45
CA SER A 220 -7.11 9.82 7.47
C SER A 220 -8.26 8.80 7.36
N VAL A 221 -9.23 9.08 6.49
CA VAL A 221 -10.32 8.18 6.09
C VAL A 221 -9.84 6.82 5.55
N ILE A 222 -8.58 6.71 5.10
CA ILE A 222 -7.99 5.45 4.64
C ILE A 222 -7.86 4.44 5.78
N GLY A 223 -7.60 4.92 7.00
CA GLY A 223 -7.37 4.09 8.17
C GLY A 223 -6.16 3.15 8.01
N ASP A 224 -6.20 1.99 8.66
CA ASP A 224 -5.08 1.04 8.70
C ASP A 224 -4.93 0.16 7.44
N LYS A 225 -5.23 0.72 6.25
CA LYS A 225 -5.22 0.03 4.95
C LYS A 225 -3.95 0.33 4.12
N TYR A 226 -2.84 0.61 4.80
CA TYR A 226 -1.54 0.92 4.16
C TYR A 226 -0.67 -0.30 3.91
N THR A 227 -1.10 -1.49 4.32
CA THR A 227 -0.35 -2.75 4.13
C THR A 227 -1.18 -3.81 3.42
N ARG A 228 -0.55 -4.61 2.54
CA ARG A 228 -1.23 -5.67 1.77
C ARG A 228 -1.33 -7.02 2.48
N ASP A 229 -0.48 -7.24 3.48
CA ASP A 229 -0.33 -8.50 4.22
C ASP A 229 -0.06 -8.27 5.71
N GLY A 230 -0.41 -7.07 6.20
CA GLY A 230 -0.21 -6.67 7.59
C GLY A 230 1.17 -6.06 7.88
N TYR A 231 2.13 -6.09 6.95
CA TYR A 231 3.45 -5.50 7.18
C TYR A 231 4.13 -4.92 5.95
N HIS A 232 3.99 -5.52 4.76
CA HIS A 232 4.44 -4.88 3.53
C HIS A 232 3.41 -3.88 3.02
N LEU A 233 3.85 -2.83 2.32
CA LEU A 233 2.95 -1.78 1.88
C LEU A 233 1.91 -2.27 0.88
N ASP A 234 0.72 -1.69 0.95
CA ASP A 234 -0.25 -1.74 -0.14
C ASP A 234 0.43 -1.28 -1.43
N VAL A 235 0.19 -2.01 -2.52
CA VAL A 235 0.87 -1.79 -3.79
C VAL A 235 0.48 -0.46 -4.44
N ASN A 236 -0.63 0.14 -4.04
CA ASN A 236 -1.12 1.43 -4.51
C ASN A 236 -0.77 2.52 -3.49
N ILE A 237 -1.62 2.75 -2.49
CA ILE A 237 -1.53 3.90 -1.58
C ILE A 237 -0.29 3.84 -0.69
N GLY A 238 0.06 2.64 -0.22
CA GLY A 238 1.21 2.44 0.65
C GLY A 238 2.51 2.81 -0.06
N ARG A 239 2.80 2.13 -1.18
CA ARG A 239 3.99 2.40 -1.99
C ARG A 239 4.03 3.83 -2.53
N TYR A 240 2.89 4.40 -2.93
CA TYR A 240 2.85 5.79 -3.41
C TYR A 240 3.19 6.78 -2.30
N THR A 241 2.68 6.59 -1.08
CA THR A 241 3.02 7.43 0.08
C THR A 241 4.51 7.34 0.42
N ALA A 242 5.09 6.13 0.36
CA ALA A 242 6.52 5.94 0.56
C ALA A 242 7.34 6.66 -0.52
N ALA A 243 6.99 6.48 -1.80
CA ALA A 243 7.65 7.14 -2.92
C ALA A 243 7.54 8.67 -2.84
N CYS A 244 6.39 9.21 -2.42
CA CYS A 244 6.20 10.65 -2.18
C CYS A 244 7.18 11.17 -1.12
N THR A 245 7.35 10.41 -0.04
CA THR A 245 8.27 10.76 1.06
C THR A 245 9.73 10.73 0.59
N TRP A 246 10.10 9.71 -0.19
CA TRP A 246 11.41 9.62 -0.82
C TRP A 246 11.68 10.77 -1.79
N PHE A 247 10.72 11.09 -2.65
CA PHE A 247 10.81 12.17 -3.62
C PHE A 247 11.07 13.51 -2.93
N GLU A 248 10.27 13.87 -1.93
CA GLU A 248 10.39 15.17 -1.25
C GLU A 248 11.71 15.27 -0.48
N ALA A 249 12.08 14.21 0.25
CA ALA A 249 13.31 14.19 1.04
C ALA A 249 14.59 14.28 0.19
N ILE A 250 14.58 13.74 -1.04
CA ILE A 250 15.75 13.70 -1.91
C ILE A 250 15.83 14.91 -2.84
N SER A 251 14.70 15.32 -3.43
CA SER A 251 14.67 16.46 -4.35
C SER A 251 14.63 17.81 -3.64
N GLY A 252 14.14 17.85 -2.40
CA GLY A 252 13.83 19.09 -1.69
C GLY A 252 12.63 19.85 -2.26
N LYS A 253 11.95 19.31 -3.28
CA LYS A 253 10.69 19.83 -3.80
C LYS A 253 9.53 19.24 -3.01
N SER A 254 8.57 20.09 -2.63
CA SER A 254 7.30 19.63 -2.08
C SER A 254 6.64 18.62 -3.02
N VAL A 255 6.18 17.49 -2.47
CA VAL A 255 5.42 16.50 -3.25
C VAL A 255 3.96 16.92 -3.43
N ILE A 256 3.44 17.80 -2.58
CA ILE A 256 2.09 18.35 -2.72
C ILE A 256 1.98 19.08 -4.06
N GLY A 257 1.00 18.69 -4.86
CA GLY A 257 0.73 19.28 -6.17
C GLY A 257 1.52 18.63 -7.32
N ASN A 258 2.32 17.60 -7.04
CA ASN A 258 2.90 16.78 -8.10
C ASN A 258 1.76 16.12 -8.90
N THR A 259 1.74 16.35 -10.21
CA THR A 259 0.65 15.92 -11.11
C THR A 259 0.70 14.43 -11.43
N TYR A 260 1.80 13.75 -11.11
CA TYR A 260 1.86 12.31 -11.24
C TYR A 260 1.13 11.61 -10.10
N LYS A 261 0.15 10.79 -10.46
CA LYS A 261 -0.46 9.80 -9.58
C LYS A 261 -0.59 8.43 -10.26
N PRO A 262 -0.52 7.33 -9.51
CA PRO A 262 -0.88 6.00 -10.02
C PRO A 262 -2.33 6.02 -10.53
N PHE A 263 -2.59 5.35 -11.65
CA PHE A 263 -3.94 5.27 -12.23
C PHE A 263 -4.96 4.61 -11.29
N THR A 264 -4.50 3.84 -10.31
CA THR A 264 -5.31 3.16 -9.30
C THR A 264 -5.74 4.05 -8.13
N LEU A 265 -5.23 5.29 -8.04
CA LEU A 265 -5.59 6.25 -6.99
C LEU A 265 -6.47 7.39 -7.56
N SER A 266 -7.47 7.85 -6.80
CA SER A 266 -8.11 9.15 -7.08
C SER A 266 -7.15 10.29 -6.82
N GLU A 267 -7.51 11.47 -7.33
CA GLU A 267 -6.92 12.73 -6.90
C GLU A 267 -6.93 12.85 -5.36
N TYR A 268 -8.06 12.55 -4.70
CA TYR A 268 -8.15 12.64 -3.25
C TYR A 268 -7.21 11.69 -2.49
N HIS A 269 -7.12 10.42 -2.91
CA HIS A 269 -6.20 9.48 -2.26
C HIS A 269 -4.73 9.84 -2.54
N ALA A 270 -4.43 10.34 -3.75
CA ALA A 270 -3.11 10.86 -4.06
C ALA A 270 -2.79 12.09 -3.19
N GLU A 271 -3.74 13.01 -3.02
CA GLU A 271 -3.62 14.18 -2.16
C GLU A 271 -3.36 13.80 -0.70
N ILE A 272 -4.08 12.80 -0.16
CA ILE A 272 -3.83 12.27 1.18
C ILE A 272 -2.39 11.75 1.29
N ALA A 273 -1.93 10.95 0.33
CA ALA A 273 -0.57 10.40 0.33
C ALA A 273 0.50 11.50 0.25
N GLN A 274 0.30 12.49 -0.63
CA GLN A 274 1.20 13.63 -0.80
C GLN A 274 1.28 14.46 0.49
N ASN A 275 0.14 14.80 1.10
CA ASN A 275 0.11 15.56 2.35
C ASN A 275 0.67 14.75 3.53
N ALA A 276 0.41 13.44 3.60
CA ALA A 276 0.95 12.57 4.64
C ALA A 276 2.48 12.51 4.57
N ALA A 277 3.03 12.38 3.35
CA ALA A 277 4.47 12.41 3.08
C ALA A 277 5.10 13.79 3.37
N HIS A 278 4.46 14.88 2.95
CA HIS A 278 4.92 16.24 3.21
C HIS A 278 4.99 16.53 4.72
N ASN A 279 3.90 16.23 5.44
CA ASN A 279 3.84 16.39 6.89
C ASN A 279 4.91 15.55 7.61
N ALA A 280 5.20 14.33 7.13
CA ALA A 280 6.27 13.52 7.68
C ALA A 280 7.65 14.10 7.41
N THR A 281 7.88 14.71 6.24
CA THR A 281 9.14 15.39 5.92
C THR A 281 9.37 16.60 6.84
N LEU A 282 8.32 17.37 7.15
CA LEU A 282 8.37 18.48 8.10
C LEU A 282 8.54 18.01 9.55
N LYS A 283 7.89 16.91 9.91
CA LYS A 283 7.80 16.38 11.28
C LYS A 283 8.14 14.89 11.32
N PRO A 284 9.42 14.51 11.12
CA PRO A 284 9.83 13.12 10.87
C PRO A 284 9.78 12.18 12.10
N SER A 285 9.31 12.67 13.24
CA SER A 285 9.33 11.96 14.52
C SER A 285 8.02 12.07 15.30
N GLU A 286 6.97 12.61 14.70
CA GLU A 286 5.66 12.71 15.33
C GLU A 286 4.54 12.51 14.30
N ILE A 287 3.44 11.91 14.75
CA ILE A 287 2.24 11.73 13.92
C ILE A 287 1.58 13.10 13.75
N THR A 288 1.40 13.52 12.51
CA THR A 288 0.55 14.64 12.14
C THR A 288 -0.81 14.10 11.73
N GLU A 289 -1.82 14.38 12.56
CA GLU A 289 -3.20 14.00 12.31
C GLU A 289 -3.73 14.65 11.02
N MET A 290 -4.23 13.84 10.09
CA MET A 290 -4.75 14.26 8.79
C MET A 290 -6.20 14.76 8.93
N VAL A 291 -6.42 15.76 9.79
CA VAL A 291 -7.75 16.23 10.22
C VAL A 291 -8.69 16.59 9.07
N ASP A 292 -8.15 17.21 8.02
CA ASP A 292 -8.92 17.63 6.83
C ASP A 292 -9.31 16.45 5.93
N TYR A 293 -8.72 15.28 6.18
CA TYR A 293 -8.91 14.05 5.42
C TYR A 293 -9.62 12.96 6.22
N LYS A 294 -10.30 13.32 7.33
CA LYS A 294 -11.08 12.40 8.16
C LYS A 294 -12.55 12.27 7.74
N GLY A 295 -13.04 13.15 6.86
CA GLY A 295 -14.42 13.11 6.34
C GLY A 295 -14.61 12.16 5.17
N ASP A 296 -15.88 11.92 4.81
CA ASP A 296 -16.27 11.24 3.57
C ASP A 296 -15.57 11.93 2.40
N GLY A 297 -14.83 11.19 1.56
CA GLY A 297 -14.02 11.79 0.50
C GLY A 297 -14.80 12.75 -0.42
N PRO A 298 -14.11 13.64 -1.16
CA PRO A 298 -14.71 14.75 -1.91
C PRO A 298 -15.54 14.31 -3.12
N ASP A 299 -15.55 13.03 -3.47
CA ASP A 299 -16.36 12.49 -4.56
C ASP A 299 -17.47 11.60 -3.98
N ALA A 300 -18.67 12.15 -3.80
CA ALA A 300 -19.82 11.37 -3.37
C ALA A 300 -20.20 10.35 -4.47
N LEU A 301 -20.61 9.13 -4.08
CA LEU A 301 -21.19 8.17 -5.01
C LEU A 301 -22.47 8.76 -5.63
N THR A 302 -22.38 9.24 -6.88
CA THR A 302 -23.51 9.83 -7.63
C THR A 302 -24.07 8.93 -8.73
N ASP A 303 -23.26 7.98 -9.19
CA ASP A 303 -23.58 7.03 -10.25
C ASP A 303 -23.38 5.59 -9.77
N GLU A 304 -23.86 4.63 -10.56
CA GLU A 304 -23.84 3.21 -10.22
C GLU A 304 -22.41 2.67 -10.16
N VAL A 305 -22.07 1.96 -9.08
CA VAL A 305 -20.79 1.26 -8.93
C VAL A 305 -21.01 -0.23 -9.13
N PHE A 306 -20.27 -0.81 -10.08
CA PHE A 306 -20.30 -2.24 -10.37
C PHE A 306 -19.04 -2.93 -9.85
N ILE A 307 -19.21 -4.07 -9.19
CA ILE A 307 -18.13 -4.88 -8.63
C ILE A 307 -18.30 -6.32 -9.12
N SER A 308 -17.27 -6.88 -9.72
CA SER A 308 -17.19 -8.29 -10.11
C SER A 308 -16.34 -9.09 -9.13
N PHE A 309 -16.65 -10.38 -9.01
CA PHE A 309 -16.01 -11.29 -8.09
C PHE A 309 -15.50 -12.52 -8.85
N GLY A 310 -14.22 -12.86 -8.67
CA GLY A 310 -13.61 -14.07 -9.25
C GLY A 310 -12.97 -13.90 -10.62
N SER A 311 -13.38 -12.91 -11.41
CA SER A 311 -12.79 -12.64 -12.71
C SER A 311 -11.31 -12.25 -12.59
N GLU A 312 -10.51 -12.67 -13.57
CA GLU A 312 -9.11 -12.25 -13.71
C GLU A 312 -8.95 -10.97 -14.51
N THR A 313 -10.05 -10.39 -14.99
CA THR A 313 -10.06 -9.15 -15.76
C THR A 313 -11.02 -8.14 -15.17
N VAL A 314 -10.65 -6.86 -15.25
CA VAL A 314 -11.53 -5.75 -14.88
C VAL A 314 -11.68 -4.88 -16.12
N THR A 315 -12.90 -4.79 -16.62
CA THR A 315 -13.27 -3.94 -17.76
C THR A 315 -13.63 -2.53 -17.30
N SER A 316 -13.65 -1.58 -18.23
CA SER A 316 -14.14 -0.21 -17.98
C SER A 316 -15.55 -0.24 -17.37
N GLY A 317 -15.80 0.65 -16.40
CA GLY A 317 -17.05 0.74 -15.64
C GLY A 317 -17.24 -0.35 -14.58
N TRP A 318 -16.26 -1.24 -14.39
CA TRP A 318 -16.28 -2.28 -13.37
C TRP A 318 -15.09 -2.18 -12.42
N ASN A 319 -15.29 -2.69 -11.20
CA ASN A 319 -14.25 -2.92 -10.20
C ASN A 319 -14.13 -4.42 -9.97
N GLY A 320 -12.96 -4.90 -9.58
CA GLY A 320 -12.77 -6.32 -9.26
C GLY A 320 -11.51 -6.59 -8.47
N PHE A 321 -11.54 -7.65 -7.67
CA PHE A 321 -10.39 -8.09 -6.88
C PHE A 321 -9.45 -8.92 -7.76
N MET A 322 -8.21 -8.45 -7.93
CA MET A 322 -7.25 -9.10 -8.83
C MET A 322 -6.41 -10.16 -8.10
N GLY A 323 -6.04 -11.21 -8.85
CA GLY A 323 -5.10 -12.25 -8.42
C GLY A 323 -5.75 -13.57 -7.99
N SER A 324 -4.95 -14.64 -7.94
CA SER A 324 -5.41 -16.02 -7.69
C SER A 324 -5.90 -16.27 -6.26
N SER A 325 -5.55 -15.40 -5.31
CA SER A 325 -5.97 -15.45 -3.90
C SER A 325 -6.88 -14.28 -3.51
N SER A 326 -7.53 -13.67 -4.51
CA SER A 326 -8.38 -12.48 -4.39
C SER A 326 -9.61 -12.67 -3.49
N TYR A 327 -10.01 -13.92 -3.22
CA TYR A 327 -11.16 -14.29 -2.39
C TYR A 327 -10.87 -14.40 -0.88
N THR A 328 -9.62 -14.14 -0.46
CA THR A 328 -9.19 -14.34 0.93
C THR A 328 -9.46 -13.10 1.79
N LYS A 329 -9.51 -13.30 3.12
CA LYS A 329 -9.67 -12.22 4.11
C LYS A 329 -8.59 -11.15 3.95
N GLY A 330 -8.97 -9.88 4.14
CA GLY A 330 -8.07 -8.71 4.12
C GLY A 330 -7.81 -8.15 2.74
N LYS A 331 -8.41 -8.71 1.68
CA LYS A 331 -8.37 -8.11 0.34
C LYS A 331 -9.33 -6.94 0.26
N PHE A 332 -8.90 -5.84 -0.34
CA PHE A 332 -9.71 -4.64 -0.50
C PHE A 332 -9.50 -3.99 -1.86
N ILE A 333 -10.48 -3.20 -2.29
CA ILE A 333 -10.38 -2.24 -3.37
C ILE A 333 -10.67 -0.88 -2.75
N LEU A 334 -9.67 0.00 -2.76
CA LEU A 334 -9.89 1.39 -2.40
C LEU A 334 -10.56 2.09 -3.57
N ASN A 335 -11.44 3.04 -3.23
CA ASN A 335 -11.91 4.03 -4.17
C ASN A 335 -12.53 3.44 -5.43
N LEU A 336 -13.65 2.75 -5.22
CA LEU A 336 -14.44 2.17 -6.26
C LEU A 336 -14.78 3.22 -7.33
N LYS A 337 -14.70 2.80 -8.58
CA LYS A 337 -15.13 3.60 -9.72
C LYS A 337 -16.62 3.35 -10.00
N ASP A 338 -17.32 4.39 -10.40
CA ASP A 338 -18.64 4.26 -11.00
C ASP A 338 -18.56 3.67 -12.42
N LYS A 339 -19.72 3.49 -13.05
CA LYS A 339 -19.86 2.98 -14.42
C LYS A 339 -19.19 3.85 -15.49
N ASN A 340 -18.88 5.11 -15.19
CA ASN A 340 -18.20 6.06 -16.06
C ASN A 340 -16.68 6.14 -15.77
N ASP A 341 -16.16 5.23 -14.94
CA ASP A 341 -14.79 5.19 -14.44
C ASP A 341 -14.40 6.41 -13.57
N VAL A 342 -15.39 7.11 -12.99
CA VAL A 342 -15.17 8.19 -12.03
C VAL A 342 -15.07 7.60 -10.63
N PHE A 343 -14.05 8.02 -9.88
CA PHE A 343 -13.81 7.55 -8.53
C PHE A 343 -14.86 8.08 -7.54
N THR A 344 -15.28 7.25 -6.59
CA THR A 344 -16.43 7.53 -5.69
C THR A 344 -16.08 7.66 -4.21
N GLY A 345 -14.80 7.59 -3.84
CA GLY A 345 -14.34 7.57 -2.45
C GLY A 345 -14.68 6.29 -1.66
N ALA A 346 -15.72 5.56 -2.06
CA ALA A 346 -16.13 4.31 -1.43
C ALA A 346 -15.07 3.21 -1.60
N SER A 347 -14.94 2.31 -0.64
CA SER A 347 -14.06 1.15 -0.71
C SER A 347 -14.82 -0.13 -0.36
N ILE A 348 -14.28 -1.27 -0.78
CA ILE A 348 -14.79 -2.60 -0.39
C ILE A 348 -13.65 -3.46 0.17
N GLU A 349 -13.94 -4.21 1.22
CA GLU A 349 -13.02 -5.15 1.87
C GLU A 349 -13.68 -6.52 2.07
N ILE A 350 -12.91 -7.60 1.91
CA ILE A 350 -13.30 -8.96 2.31
C ILE A 350 -12.89 -9.18 3.77
N VAL A 351 -13.84 -9.07 4.69
CA VAL A 351 -13.61 -9.20 6.14
C VAL A 351 -13.59 -10.67 6.58
N GLU A 352 -14.45 -11.49 5.98
CA GLU A 352 -14.42 -12.95 6.11
C GLU A 352 -14.40 -13.55 4.69
N GLY A 353 -13.37 -14.37 4.40
CA GLY A 353 -13.09 -14.86 3.07
C GLY A 353 -14.09 -15.89 2.55
N PHE A 354 -13.95 -16.23 1.26
CA PHE A 354 -14.67 -17.32 0.61
C PHE A 354 -13.81 -18.58 0.57
N ASN A 355 -14.38 -19.72 0.17
CA ASN A 355 -13.64 -20.97 0.03
C ASN A 355 -12.65 -20.87 -1.14
N SER A 356 -13.17 -20.50 -2.32
CA SER A 356 -12.40 -20.32 -3.54
C SER A 356 -13.22 -19.50 -4.58
N ARG A 357 -12.68 -19.41 -5.79
CA ARG A 357 -13.36 -18.91 -6.99
C ARG A 357 -13.80 -20.05 -7.89
N ASN A 358 -14.82 -19.80 -8.71
CA ASN A 358 -15.36 -20.73 -9.69
C ASN A 358 -15.66 -19.99 -11.01
N ASP A 359 -15.58 -20.68 -12.14
CA ASP A 359 -15.74 -20.15 -13.51
C ASP A 359 -16.91 -20.79 -14.28
N THR A 360 -17.79 -21.49 -13.57
CA THR A 360 -18.92 -22.23 -14.16
C THR A 360 -20.27 -21.51 -14.03
N GLY A 361 -20.28 -20.18 -13.86
CA GLY A 361 -21.51 -19.39 -13.95
C GLY A 361 -22.08 -19.36 -15.37
N GLU A 362 -23.36 -19.02 -15.50
CA GLU A 362 -24.01 -18.92 -16.79
C GLU A 362 -23.45 -17.74 -17.62
N LYS A 363 -23.43 -17.95 -18.95
CA LYS A 363 -23.08 -16.96 -19.96
C LYS A 363 -24.31 -16.44 -20.68
N GLY A 364 -24.17 -15.33 -21.41
CA GLY A 364 -25.27 -14.67 -22.12
C GLY A 364 -26.36 -14.20 -21.16
N THR A 365 -25.95 -13.66 -20.01
CA THR A 365 -26.89 -13.21 -18.97
C THR A 365 -27.66 -11.97 -19.44
N ILE A 366 -28.91 -11.87 -18.99
CA ILE A 366 -29.83 -10.80 -19.35
C ILE A 366 -30.26 -10.11 -18.06
N THR A 367 -29.39 -9.22 -17.58
CA THR A 367 -29.59 -8.44 -16.35
C THR A 367 -29.36 -6.96 -16.64
N ASP A 368 -29.85 -6.09 -15.77
CA ASP A 368 -29.59 -4.65 -15.82
C ASP A 368 -28.13 -4.28 -15.50
N PHE A 369 -27.30 -5.25 -15.10
CA PHE A 369 -25.88 -5.05 -14.88
C PHE A 369 -25.07 -5.04 -16.19
N ASN A 370 -25.63 -5.56 -17.30
CA ASN A 370 -24.93 -5.67 -18.59
C ASN A 370 -23.54 -6.33 -18.50
N MET A 371 -23.45 -7.43 -17.73
CA MET A 371 -22.21 -8.19 -17.54
C MET A 371 -21.73 -8.84 -18.83
N SER A 372 -20.41 -8.87 -19.04
CA SER A 372 -19.81 -9.74 -20.05
C SER A 372 -19.90 -11.21 -19.63
N ASP A 373 -19.75 -12.12 -20.59
CA ASP A 373 -19.68 -13.56 -20.31
C ASP A 373 -18.57 -13.93 -19.34
N ASP A 374 -17.46 -13.18 -19.34
CA ASP A 374 -16.37 -13.36 -18.39
C ASP A 374 -16.87 -13.04 -16.97
N LEU A 375 -17.38 -11.83 -16.76
CA LEU A 375 -17.87 -11.38 -15.44
C LEU A 375 -19.02 -12.24 -14.90
N SER A 376 -19.94 -12.69 -15.75
CA SER A 376 -21.07 -13.51 -15.31
C SER A 376 -20.69 -14.96 -15.01
N SER A 377 -19.63 -15.48 -15.65
CA SER A 377 -19.15 -16.86 -15.45
C SER A 377 -18.32 -17.03 -14.18
N TYR A 378 -17.59 -16.00 -13.77
CA TYR A 378 -16.79 -16.05 -12.56
C TYR A 378 -17.58 -15.70 -11.29
N SER A 379 -17.23 -16.39 -10.20
CA SER A 379 -17.83 -16.18 -8.88
C SER A 379 -16.86 -16.46 -7.76
N TYR A 380 -17.10 -15.89 -6.59
CA TYR A 380 -16.63 -16.44 -5.32
C TYR A 380 -17.71 -17.31 -4.70
N PHE A 381 -17.30 -18.38 -4.02
CA PHE A 381 -18.22 -19.29 -3.36
C PHE A 381 -17.74 -19.75 -1.98
N GLY A 382 -18.69 -20.03 -1.10
CA GLY A 382 -18.46 -20.78 0.15
C GLY A 382 -19.44 -21.94 0.27
N ASN A 383 -19.43 -22.63 1.41
CA ASN A 383 -20.10 -23.92 1.61
C ASN A 383 -20.63 -24.01 3.04
N SER A 384 -21.89 -23.64 3.25
CA SER A 384 -22.42 -23.41 4.60
C SER A 384 -22.74 -24.66 5.42
N LYS A 385 -22.76 -25.86 4.84
CA LYS A 385 -23.32 -27.06 5.50
C LYS A 385 -22.32 -28.17 5.76
N LEU A 386 -21.39 -28.39 4.84
CA LEU A 386 -20.41 -29.48 4.94
C LEU A 386 -19.06 -29.03 4.40
N ASP A 387 -18.00 -29.66 4.91
CA ASP A 387 -16.65 -29.49 4.43
C ASP A 387 -16.55 -29.71 2.92
N PHE A 388 -15.89 -28.77 2.24
CA PHE A 388 -15.54 -28.89 0.83
C PHE A 388 -14.08 -28.46 0.67
N SER A 389 -13.27 -29.34 0.08
CA SER A 389 -11.81 -29.13 -0.03
C SER A 389 -11.15 -28.78 1.30
N GLU A 390 -11.46 -29.58 2.34
CA GLU A 390 -10.88 -29.47 3.70
C GLU A 390 -11.24 -28.16 4.45
N LYS A 391 -12.27 -27.43 4.00
CA LYS A 391 -12.72 -26.19 4.62
C LYS A 391 -14.24 -26.17 4.77
N LEU A 392 -14.71 -25.68 5.91
CA LEU A 392 -16.09 -25.23 6.10
C LEU A 392 -16.10 -23.70 6.11
N ILE A 393 -16.71 -23.09 5.10
CA ILE A 393 -16.91 -21.64 5.07
C ILE A 393 -18.40 -21.41 5.24
N GLU A 394 -18.83 -21.24 6.50
CA GLU A 394 -20.24 -21.11 6.87
C GLU A 394 -20.88 -19.85 6.27
N LYS A 395 -20.09 -18.77 6.23
CA LYS A 395 -20.45 -17.47 5.67
C LYS A 395 -19.20 -16.74 5.18
N SER A 396 -19.41 -15.73 4.36
CA SER A 396 -18.40 -14.74 3.96
C SER A 396 -18.94 -13.34 4.23
N VAL A 397 -18.05 -12.38 4.45
CA VAL A 397 -18.43 -11.01 4.83
C VAL A 397 -17.64 -10.00 4.01
N LEU A 398 -18.37 -9.13 3.32
CA LEU A 398 -17.83 -7.94 2.67
C LEU A 398 -18.15 -6.71 3.52
N LYS A 399 -17.29 -5.69 3.46
CA LYS A 399 -17.53 -4.38 4.07
C LYS A 399 -17.36 -3.29 3.04
N LEU A 400 -18.40 -2.50 2.82
CA LEU A 400 -18.29 -1.21 2.15
C LEU A 400 -17.95 -0.14 3.17
N SER A 401 -17.08 0.79 2.82
CA SER A 401 -16.65 1.92 3.68
C SER A 401 -16.55 3.21 2.87
N GLY A 402 -16.63 4.35 3.56
CA GLY A 402 -16.53 5.67 2.92
C GLY A 402 -17.82 6.11 2.22
N LEU A 403 -18.97 5.61 2.71
CA LEU A 403 -20.29 6.01 2.24
C LEU A 403 -20.85 7.13 3.13
N ASP A 404 -21.56 8.09 2.53
CA ASP A 404 -22.24 9.19 3.24
C ASP A 404 -23.38 8.61 4.11
N ASN A 405 -23.19 8.65 5.43
CA ASN A 405 -24.13 8.06 6.39
C ASN A 405 -25.46 8.85 6.52
N SER A 406 -25.59 10.00 5.87
CA SER A 406 -26.85 10.75 5.72
C SER A 406 -27.71 10.23 4.56
N LYS A 407 -27.16 9.37 3.70
CA LYS A 407 -27.82 8.78 2.54
C LYS A 407 -28.20 7.33 2.80
N THR A 408 -28.98 6.78 1.87
CA THR A 408 -29.30 5.36 1.79
C THR A 408 -28.89 4.81 0.43
N TYR A 409 -28.54 3.53 0.41
CA TYR A 409 -28.01 2.86 -0.77
C TYR A 409 -28.80 1.59 -1.08
N ASP A 410 -28.98 1.31 -2.37
CA ASP A 410 -29.53 0.06 -2.86
C ASP A 410 -28.38 -0.87 -3.28
N LEU A 411 -28.36 -2.07 -2.69
CA LEU A 411 -27.33 -3.08 -2.93
C LEU A 411 -27.94 -4.25 -3.68
N CYS A 412 -27.64 -4.36 -4.96
CA CYS A 412 -28.14 -5.43 -5.83
C CYS A 412 -27.09 -6.51 -6.06
N PHE A 413 -27.50 -7.77 -6.05
CA PHE A 413 -26.62 -8.92 -6.15
C PHE A 413 -27.01 -9.82 -7.32
N PHE A 414 -25.98 -10.37 -7.98
CA PHE A 414 -26.09 -11.42 -8.97
C PHE A 414 -25.20 -12.60 -8.59
N GLY A 415 -25.78 -13.79 -8.61
CA GLY A 415 -25.10 -15.06 -8.38
C GLY A 415 -25.55 -16.07 -9.44
N SER A 416 -24.60 -16.82 -10.00
CA SER A 416 -24.85 -17.84 -11.00
C SER A 416 -23.86 -18.99 -10.92
N LYS A 417 -24.39 -20.21 -11.00
CA LYS A 417 -23.64 -21.46 -11.13
C LYS A 417 -24.42 -22.43 -12.02
N SER A 418 -23.83 -22.82 -13.14
CA SER A 418 -24.36 -23.88 -14.00
C SER A 418 -24.43 -25.19 -13.23
N SER A 419 -25.55 -25.88 -13.35
CA SER A 419 -25.79 -27.16 -12.71
C SER A 419 -26.53 -28.13 -13.62
N ALA A 420 -26.02 -29.36 -13.67
CA ALA A 420 -26.69 -30.49 -14.32
C ALA A 420 -27.66 -31.23 -13.38
N VAL A 421 -27.78 -30.82 -12.11
CA VAL A 421 -28.63 -31.47 -11.12
C VAL A 421 -30.06 -30.93 -11.25
N LEU A 422 -30.98 -31.82 -11.64
CA LEU A 422 -32.39 -31.46 -11.79
C LEU A 422 -32.99 -31.04 -10.44
N GLY A 423 -33.56 -29.83 -10.39
CA GLY A 423 -34.19 -29.30 -9.19
C GLY A 423 -33.22 -28.84 -8.10
N GLU A 424 -31.93 -28.71 -8.42
CA GLU A 424 -31.01 -28.01 -7.52
C GLU A 424 -31.47 -26.56 -7.33
N ASN A 425 -31.45 -26.13 -6.07
CA ASN A 425 -31.66 -24.76 -5.64
C ASN A 425 -30.41 -24.34 -4.85
N GLY A 426 -29.63 -23.45 -5.45
CA GLY A 426 -28.43 -22.88 -4.88
C GLY A 426 -28.71 -21.58 -4.13
N GLU A 427 -29.83 -21.50 -3.39
CA GLU A 427 -30.29 -20.28 -2.72
C GLU A 427 -29.15 -19.67 -1.91
N THR A 428 -28.81 -18.43 -2.23
CA THR A 428 -27.81 -17.61 -1.56
C THR A 428 -28.53 -16.46 -0.89
N LYS A 429 -28.23 -16.27 0.40
CA LYS A 429 -28.73 -15.17 1.21
C LYS A 429 -27.68 -14.07 1.29
N TYR A 430 -28.08 -12.86 0.94
CA TYR A 430 -27.27 -11.65 1.10
C TYR A 430 -27.92 -10.78 2.17
N THR A 431 -27.24 -10.59 3.30
CA THR A 431 -27.72 -9.75 4.40
C THR A 431 -26.88 -8.49 4.47
N SER A 432 -27.47 -7.35 4.13
CA SER A 432 -26.83 -6.03 4.17
C SER A 432 -27.21 -5.30 5.45
N LYS A 433 -26.21 -4.83 6.20
CA LYS A 433 -26.36 -4.26 7.53
C LYS A 433 -25.54 -2.97 7.69
N GLY A 434 -26.22 -1.86 7.89
CA GLY A 434 -25.68 -0.61 8.44
C GLY A 434 -26.48 -0.24 9.70
N LYS A 435 -27.12 0.93 9.71
CA LYS A 435 -28.10 1.29 10.78
C LYS A 435 -29.36 0.44 10.73
N ASN A 436 -29.77 0.04 9.53
CA ASN A 436 -30.83 -0.92 9.28
C ASN A 436 -30.24 -2.20 8.63
N GLU A 437 -31.05 -3.26 8.59
CA GLU A 437 -30.65 -4.56 8.09
C GLU A 437 -31.72 -5.12 7.14
N ILE A 438 -31.31 -5.59 5.96
CA ILE A 438 -32.18 -6.24 4.98
C ILE A 438 -31.48 -7.48 4.43
N ALA A 439 -32.22 -8.59 4.38
CA ALA A 439 -31.78 -9.83 3.76
C ALA A 439 -32.58 -10.11 2.49
N VAL A 440 -31.88 -10.52 1.43
CA VAL A 440 -32.46 -10.94 0.15
C VAL A 440 -31.92 -12.30 -0.27
N LEU A 441 -32.72 -13.06 -1.01
CA LEU A 441 -32.46 -14.46 -1.35
C LEU A 441 -32.49 -14.65 -2.87
N LEU A 442 -31.47 -15.26 -3.44
CA LEU A 442 -31.36 -15.57 -4.87
C LEU A 442 -31.04 -17.03 -5.07
N ASP A 443 -31.82 -17.75 -5.88
CA ASP A 443 -31.39 -19.04 -6.41
C ASP A 443 -30.35 -18.83 -7.50
N ALA A 444 -29.11 -19.21 -7.22
CA ALA A 444 -27.99 -19.08 -8.15
C ALA A 444 -27.90 -20.23 -9.16
N ALA A 445 -28.65 -21.33 -8.97
CA ALA A 445 -28.59 -22.48 -9.86
C ALA A 445 -29.12 -22.13 -11.25
N ASN A 446 -28.26 -22.25 -12.27
CA ASN A 446 -28.58 -21.94 -13.67
C ASN A 446 -29.16 -20.52 -13.89
N ASN A 447 -28.87 -19.57 -12.99
CA ASN A 447 -29.45 -18.23 -13.05
C ASN A 447 -28.84 -17.41 -14.20
N LYS A 448 -29.69 -16.89 -15.09
CA LYS A 448 -29.29 -16.02 -16.23
C LYS A 448 -29.77 -14.59 -16.14
N SER A 449 -30.75 -14.30 -15.29
CA SER A 449 -31.53 -13.06 -15.42
C SER A 449 -31.96 -12.44 -14.10
N ASN A 450 -31.93 -13.19 -13.00
CA ASN A 450 -32.47 -12.70 -11.74
C ASN A 450 -31.36 -12.00 -10.94
N THR A 451 -31.67 -10.78 -10.50
CA THR A 451 -30.93 -10.03 -9.49
C THR A 451 -31.84 -9.80 -8.29
N VAL A 452 -31.25 -9.59 -7.11
CA VAL A 452 -31.99 -9.27 -5.88
C VAL A 452 -31.37 -8.07 -5.19
N CYS A 453 -32.18 -7.17 -4.62
CA CYS A 453 -31.68 -5.91 -4.08
C CYS A 453 -32.13 -5.67 -2.64
N ALA A 454 -31.17 -5.38 -1.76
CA ALA A 454 -31.41 -4.82 -0.45
C ALA A 454 -31.47 -3.29 -0.58
N ASN A 455 -32.69 -2.74 -0.64
CA ASN A 455 -32.91 -1.32 -0.93
C ASN A 455 -32.97 -0.46 0.33
N GLY A 456 -32.44 0.75 0.28
CA GLY A 456 -32.55 1.72 1.37
C GLY A 456 -31.67 1.40 2.57
N ILE A 457 -30.50 0.81 2.37
CA ILE A 457 -29.53 0.56 3.46
C ILE A 457 -28.84 1.87 3.82
N GLN A 458 -29.01 2.31 5.07
CA GLN A 458 -28.28 3.44 5.62
C GLN A 458 -26.95 2.95 6.22
N PRO A 459 -25.79 3.49 5.81
CA PRO A 459 -24.50 3.18 6.45
C PRO A 459 -24.53 3.45 7.96
N ASP A 460 -23.68 2.75 8.71
CA ASP A 460 -23.49 3.00 10.13
C ASP A 460 -22.84 4.38 10.42
N ASP A 461 -22.59 4.68 11.69
CA ASP A 461 -22.00 5.97 12.07
C ASP A 461 -20.58 6.19 11.52
N ASN A 462 -19.89 5.13 11.09
CA ASN A 462 -18.58 5.19 10.45
C ASN A 462 -18.67 5.25 8.91
N GLY A 463 -19.88 5.28 8.34
CA GLY A 463 -20.05 5.20 6.89
C GLY A 463 -19.84 3.79 6.32
N ASP A 464 -20.01 2.75 7.16
CA ASP A 464 -19.80 1.36 6.78
C ASP A 464 -21.13 0.61 6.52
N ILE A 465 -21.12 -0.35 5.58
CA ILE A 465 -22.16 -1.38 5.41
C ILE A 465 -21.49 -2.76 5.37
N LEU A 466 -21.94 -3.67 6.23
CA LEU A 466 -21.53 -5.08 6.22
C LEU A 466 -22.50 -5.92 5.39
N ILE A 467 -21.96 -6.78 4.53
CA ILE A 467 -22.72 -7.69 3.68
C ILE A 467 -22.31 -9.12 4.03
N THR A 468 -23.19 -9.86 4.69
CA THR A 468 -22.99 -11.29 5.00
C THR A 468 -23.62 -12.15 3.91
N ILE A 469 -22.86 -13.12 3.41
CA ILE A 469 -23.26 -14.04 2.35
C ILE A 469 -23.16 -15.47 2.85
N ASN A 470 -24.24 -16.22 2.78
CA ASN A 470 -24.31 -17.63 3.19
C ASN A 470 -25.42 -18.37 2.42
N ALA A 471 -25.53 -19.69 2.60
CA ALA A 471 -26.64 -20.45 2.04
C ALA A 471 -27.98 -19.98 2.61
N GLY A 472 -28.97 -19.78 1.74
CA GLY A 472 -30.35 -19.50 2.09
C GLY A 472 -31.07 -20.71 2.69
N GLU A 473 -32.21 -20.47 3.31
CA GLU A 473 -33.00 -21.47 4.02
C GLU A 473 -33.53 -22.59 3.10
N ASN A 474 -33.78 -22.29 1.81
CA ASN A 474 -34.24 -23.26 0.81
C ASN A 474 -33.10 -23.86 -0.03
N ASN A 475 -31.84 -23.52 0.25
CA ASN A 475 -30.70 -24.10 -0.43
C ASN A 475 -30.74 -25.63 -0.24
N ASN A 476 -30.77 -26.40 -1.32
CA ASN A 476 -30.86 -27.87 -1.25
C ASN A 476 -29.55 -28.58 -1.66
N ASN A 477 -28.50 -27.81 -1.96
CA ASN A 477 -27.18 -28.36 -2.20
C ASN A 477 -26.61 -28.98 -0.91
N VAL A 478 -25.98 -30.15 -1.05
CA VAL A 478 -25.47 -30.95 0.09
C VAL A 478 -24.36 -30.23 0.87
N TYR A 479 -23.52 -29.46 0.19
CA TYR A 479 -22.46 -28.65 0.81
C TYR A 479 -22.97 -27.28 1.27
N GLY A 480 -24.18 -26.89 0.87
CA GLY A 480 -24.70 -25.55 1.10
C GLY A 480 -23.92 -24.49 0.33
N PHE A 481 -23.59 -24.76 -0.94
CA PHE A 481 -22.89 -23.77 -1.75
C PHE A 481 -23.71 -22.48 -1.87
N TYR A 482 -23.04 -21.36 -1.63
CA TYR A 482 -23.52 -20.01 -1.93
C TYR A 482 -22.49 -19.30 -2.80
N CYS A 483 -22.90 -18.34 -3.63
CA CYS A 483 -21.96 -17.63 -4.49
C CYS A 483 -22.34 -16.17 -4.76
N ILE A 484 -21.36 -15.39 -5.19
CA ILE A 484 -21.54 -14.04 -5.72
C ILE A 484 -20.67 -13.88 -6.95
N ASN A 485 -21.25 -13.36 -8.04
CA ASN A 485 -20.56 -13.10 -9.30
C ASN A 485 -20.39 -11.59 -9.48
N ALA A 486 -21.44 -10.83 -9.18
CA ALA A 486 -21.44 -9.38 -9.30
C ALA A 486 -22.34 -8.69 -8.27
N MET A 487 -22.03 -7.42 -8.03
CA MET A 487 -22.78 -6.51 -7.17
C MET A 487 -22.88 -5.13 -7.82
N ARG A 488 -24.02 -4.46 -7.62
CA ARG A 488 -24.21 -3.03 -7.92
C ARG A 488 -24.52 -2.26 -6.63
N ILE A 489 -23.91 -1.10 -6.49
CA ILE A 489 -24.24 -0.09 -5.45
C ILE A 489 -24.81 1.14 -6.16
N THR A 490 -25.95 1.63 -5.69
CA THR A 490 -26.53 2.91 -6.13
C THR A 490 -27.03 3.70 -4.94
N LEU A 491 -27.12 5.03 -5.06
CA LEU A 491 -27.93 5.81 -4.14
C LEU A 491 -29.40 5.38 -4.29
N SER A 492 -30.10 5.22 -3.16
CA SER A 492 -31.55 5.04 -3.19
C SER A 492 -32.23 6.35 -3.61
N ASN A 493 -33.33 6.23 -4.36
CA ASN A 493 -34.15 7.37 -4.77
C ASN A 493 -35.03 7.93 -3.64
#